data_AF-A0A2G8KSP4-F1
#
_entry.id   AF-A0A2G8KSP4-F1
#
_cell.length_a   1.000
_cell.length_b   1.000
_cell.length_c   1.000
_cell.angle_alpha   90.00
_cell.angle_beta   90.00
_cell.angle_gamma   90.00
#
_symmetry.space_group_name_H-M   'P 1'
#
loop_
_entity.id
_entity.type
_entity.pdbx_description
1 polymer ?
#
loop_
_entity_poly.entity_id
_entity_poly.type
_entity_poly.pdbx_seq_one_letter_code
_entity_poly.pdbx_strand_id
1 'polypeptide(L)'
;MDLYLKILRTAVRSTPQTNHHLQYILEFLAQLILVLGSSLHIQHPEGMFCKFYLNNSSARPSDEEWEKGRRLGSGTFGLVVLWTNKEKGTTLALKHYKGNMDQKNHDRWIQEVLIMKTLKHPNVVRAFDVPEQLKVHSSNLPVLAMEYCSGGDLRTVLSKPHSSYGLNQMTVNDIISQVADGMYYLHENNIIHRDLKPENIVLKPMAEGKVVYKIIDLGYAKDIGHGSIPQSFAGTLQYAAPDLLQKKPYSKSVDYWSLGILSFELINGRRPFSPVDNDPVVGW
;
A
#
# COMPACT_ATOMS: atom_id res chain seq x y z
N MET A 1 19.21 9.30 -6.23
CA MET A 1 19.47 10.22 -5.11
C MET A 1 18.34 11.24 -4.89
N ASP A 2 17.77 11.85 -5.94
CA ASP A 2 16.83 12.97 -5.78
C ASP A 2 15.49 12.65 -5.09
N LEU A 3 14.88 11.49 -5.35
CA LEU A 3 13.64 11.08 -4.68
C LEU A 3 13.86 10.84 -3.18
N TYR A 4 14.97 10.21 -2.80
CA TYR A 4 15.34 9.93 -1.41
C TYR A 4 15.69 11.19 -0.63
N LEU A 5 16.41 12.13 -1.24
CA LEU A 5 16.65 13.44 -0.65
C LEU A 5 15.36 14.25 -0.52
N LYS A 6 14.41 14.13 -1.45
CA LYS A 6 13.07 14.73 -1.32
C LYS A 6 12.30 14.09 -0.16
N ILE A 7 12.27 12.76 -0.06
CA ILE A 7 11.62 12.03 1.06
C ILE A 7 12.23 12.43 2.40
N LEU A 8 13.56 12.44 2.52
CA LEU A 8 14.25 12.87 3.74
C LEU A 8 13.99 14.34 4.05
N ARG A 9 14.07 15.24 3.06
CA ARG A 9 13.80 16.68 3.26
C ARG A 9 12.35 16.94 3.65
N THR A 10 11.41 16.24 3.04
CA THR A 10 9.98 16.33 3.38
C THR A 10 9.73 15.77 4.77
N ALA A 11 10.28 14.61 5.11
CA ALA A 11 10.15 14.02 6.44
C ALA A 11 10.76 14.91 7.53
N VAL A 12 11.98 15.44 7.32
CA VAL A 12 12.64 16.39 8.24
C VAL A 12 11.83 17.67 8.40
N ARG A 13 11.30 18.25 7.32
CA ARG A 13 10.47 19.48 7.37
C ARG A 13 9.11 19.29 8.04
N SER A 14 8.55 18.08 7.99
CA SER A 14 7.22 17.77 8.54
C SER A 14 7.26 17.41 10.03
N THR A 15 8.45 17.36 10.64
CA THR A 15 8.66 16.82 11.98
C THR A 15 8.93 17.94 12.99
N PRO A 16 8.19 18.00 14.12
CA PRO A 16 8.53 18.89 15.24
C PRO A 16 9.89 18.51 15.85
N GLN A 17 10.75 19.49 16.15
CA GLN A 17 12.13 19.29 16.65
C GLN A 17 12.24 18.51 17.98
N THR A 18 11.14 18.19 18.65
CA THR A 18 11.10 17.52 19.95
C THR A 18 11.03 15.99 19.89
N ASN A 19 10.99 15.38 18.69
CA ASN A 19 10.86 13.92 18.55
C ASN A 19 12.22 13.25 18.21
N HIS A 20 13.06 13.06 19.23
CA HIS A 20 14.40 12.48 19.13
C HIS A 20 14.41 11.07 18.52
N HIS A 21 13.34 10.29 18.64
CA HIS A 21 13.26 8.92 18.11
C HIS A 21 12.94 8.88 16.61
N LEU A 22 12.13 9.81 16.10
CA LEU A 22 11.97 9.99 14.66
C LEU A 22 13.28 10.48 14.02
N GLN A 23 14.06 11.28 14.76
CA GLN A 23 15.40 11.67 14.33
C GLN A 23 16.33 10.46 14.21
N TYR A 24 16.32 9.50 15.15
CA TYR A 24 17.07 8.24 15.02
C TYR A 24 16.64 7.39 13.81
N ILE A 25 15.34 7.30 13.51
CA ILE A 25 14.87 6.56 12.32
C ILE A 25 15.21 7.31 11.03
N LEU A 26 15.14 8.64 11.02
CA LEU A 26 15.57 9.45 9.88
C LEU A 26 17.09 9.41 9.70
N GLU A 27 17.85 9.35 10.79
CA GLU A 27 19.31 9.15 10.77
C GLU A 27 19.67 7.73 10.34
N PHE A 28 18.93 6.70 10.77
CA PHE A 28 19.08 5.33 10.28
C PHE A 28 18.72 5.23 8.79
N LEU A 29 17.62 5.84 8.35
CA LEU A 29 17.25 5.91 6.94
C LEU A 29 18.27 6.73 6.14
N ALA A 30 18.82 7.81 6.69
CA ALA A 30 19.87 8.60 6.05
C ALA A 30 21.21 7.84 5.96
N GLN A 31 21.58 7.10 7.01
CA GLN A 31 22.76 6.22 7.03
C GLN A 31 22.58 5.05 6.07
N LEU A 32 21.39 4.45 6.03
CA LEU A 32 21.02 3.44 5.03
C LEU A 32 21.13 4.04 3.62
N ILE A 33 20.63 5.26 3.38
CA ILE A 33 20.76 5.96 2.08
C ILE A 33 22.21 6.27 1.72
N LEU A 34 23.08 6.60 2.68
CA LEU A 34 24.52 6.82 2.45
C LEU A 34 25.27 5.51 2.11
N VAL A 35 24.89 4.42 2.77
CA VAL A 35 25.41 3.06 2.51
C VAL A 35 24.93 2.52 1.16
N LEU A 36 23.73 2.91 0.72
CA LEU A 36 23.13 2.47 -0.54
C LEU A 36 23.42 3.38 -1.74
N GLY A 37 23.69 4.67 -1.48
CA GLY A 37 23.98 5.68 -2.49
C GLY A 37 25.40 5.61 -3.06
N SER A 38 26.31 4.88 -2.43
CA SER A 38 27.73 4.78 -2.82
C SER A 38 28.01 3.75 -3.93
N SER A 39 26.99 3.17 -4.58
CA SER A 39 27.21 2.17 -5.66
C SER A 39 26.28 2.26 -6.88
N LEU A 40 25.68 3.42 -7.18
CA LEU A 40 24.79 3.53 -8.34
C LEU A 40 25.22 4.66 -9.30
N HIS A 41 26.08 4.30 -10.25
CA HIS A 41 26.15 4.96 -11.55
C HIS A 41 25.14 4.25 -12.46
N ILE A 42 23.90 4.77 -12.52
CA ILE A 42 22.91 4.31 -13.49
C ILE A 42 22.93 5.27 -14.66
N GLN A 43 23.45 4.80 -15.80
CA GLN A 43 23.16 5.37 -17.10
C GLN A 43 21.69 5.08 -17.46
N HIS A 44 20.99 6.11 -17.93
CA HIS A 44 19.66 5.99 -18.53
C HIS A 44 19.76 5.30 -19.90
N PRO A 45 18.86 4.34 -20.21
CA PRO A 45 18.48 4.09 -21.59
C PRO A 45 17.18 4.83 -21.89
N GLU A 46 17.23 5.64 -22.95
CA GLU A 46 16.07 6.24 -23.60
C GLU A 46 15.19 5.17 -24.27
N GLY A 47 13.87 5.40 -24.23
CA GLY A 47 12.94 4.99 -25.29
C GLY A 47 12.52 3.52 -25.37
N MET A 48 11.28 3.23 -24.95
CA MET A 48 10.39 2.40 -25.76
C MET A 48 8.92 2.67 -25.43
N PHE A 49 8.22 3.35 -26.35
CA PHE A 49 6.76 3.45 -26.35
C PHE A 49 6.17 2.14 -26.88
N CYS A 50 5.53 1.34 -26.02
CA CYS A 50 4.59 0.32 -26.47
C CYS A 50 3.21 0.94 -26.64
N LYS A 51 2.77 1.14 -27.89
CA LYS A 51 1.37 1.39 -28.25
C LYS A 51 0.56 0.13 -27.90
N PHE A 52 -0.43 0.26 -27.02
CA PHE A 52 -1.52 -0.72 -26.93
C PHE A 52 -2.72 -0.21 -27.73
N TYR A 53 -3.25 -1.11 -28.55
CA TYR A 53 -4.34 -0.89 -29.49
C TYR A 53 -5.61 -0.43 -28.76
N LEU A 54 -6.15 0.72 -29.19
CA LEU A 54 -7.57 1.04 -29.03
C LEU A 54 -8.31 0.37 -30.20
N ASN A 55 -9.00 -0.74 -29.93
CA ASN A 55 -10.07 -1.18 -30.82
C ASN A 55 -11.38 -0.61 -30.31
N ASN A 56 -11.87 0.40 -31.03
CA ASN A 56 -13.28 0.76 -31.04
C ASN A 56 -14.02 -0.28 -31.87
N SER A 57 -14.84 -1.10 -31.21
CA SER A 57 -15.91 -1.83 -31.87
C SER A 57 -17.09 -1.92 -30.92
N SER A 58 -18.19 -1.25 -31.30
CA SER A 58 -19.51 -1.40 -30.72
C SER A 58 -19.99 -2.84 -30.93
N ALA A 59 -19.70 -3.72 -29.98
CA ALA A 59 -20.28 -5.05 -29.90
C ALA A 59 -21.45 -5.02 -28.92
N ARG A 60 -22.55 -5.70 -29.28
CA ARG A 60 -23.68 -6.01 -28.39
C ARG A 60 -23.15 -6.67 -27.11
N PRO A 61 -23.83 -6.53 -25.96
CA PRO A 61 -23.38 -7.20 -24.75
C PRO A 61 -23.42 -8.71 -25.02
N SER A 62 -22.24 -9.33 -25.19
CA SER A 62 -22.14 -10.76 -25.00
C SER A 62 -22.46 -11.02 -23.54
N ASP A 63 -23.07 -12.16 -23.26
CA ASP A 63 -23.19 -12.68 -21.89
C ASP A 63 -21.77 -13.02 -21.41
N GLU A 64 -20.99 -11.99 -21.09
CA GLU A 64 -19.60 -12.10 -20.67
C GLU A 64 -19.55 -12.91 -19.38
N GLU A 65 -19.16 -14.19 -19.49
CA GLU A 65 -19.14 -15.10 -18.36
C GLU A 65 -17.92 -14.78 -17.48
N TRP A 66 -18.19 -14.02 -16.42
CA TRP A 66 -17.24 -13.81 -15.34
C TRP A 66 -17.31 -14.97 -14.36
N GLU A 67 -16.19 -15.66 -14.16
CA GLU A 67 -16.09 -16.76 -13.21
C GLU A 67 -15.49 -16.30 -11.89
N LYS A 68 -16.17 -16.68 -10.81
CA LYS A 68 -15.71 -16.46 -9.44
C LYS A 68 -14.57 -17.43 -9.12
N GLY A 69 -13.41 -16.88 -8.83
CA GLY A 69 -12.22 -17.61 -8.41
C GLY A 69 -12.07 -17.71 -6.89
N ARG A 70 -10.83 -17.93 -6.47
CA ARG A 70 -10.46 -18.05 -5.05
C ARG A 70 -10.62 -16.73 -4.28
N ARG A 71 -10.76 -16.85 -2.97
CA ARG A 71 -10.57 -15.74 -2.03
C ARG A 71 -9.11 -15.28 -2.06
N LEU A 72 -8.91 -13.97 -2.18
CA LEU A 72 -7.59 -13.34 -2.17
C LEU A 72 -7.22 -12.82 -0.78
N GLY A 73 -8.21 -12.40 0.01
CA GLY A 73 -7.95 -11.88 1.35
C GLY A 73 -9.21 -11.58 2.14
N SER A 74 -9.00 -11.07 3.35
CA SER A 74 -10.00 -10.49 4.22
C SER A 74 -9.43 -9.21 4.80
N GLY A 75 -9.97 -8.07 4.39
CA GLY A 75 -9.64 -6.78 5.00
C GLY A 75 -10.62 -6.44 6.12
N THR A 76 -10.39 -5.29 6.75
CA THR A 76 -11.21 -4.72 7.83
C THR A 76 -12.70 -4.64 7.48
N PHE A 77 -13.00 -4.31 6.22
CA PHE A 77 -14.38 -4.10 5.76
C PHE A 77 -14.87 -5.15 4.80
N GLY A 78 -14.07 -6.16 4.44
CA GLY A 78 -14.49 -6.94 3.29
C GLY A 78 -13.73 -8.18 2.90
N LEU A 79 -14.45 -9.01 2.16
CA LEU A 79 -13.95 -10.19 1.46
C LEU A 79 -13.44 -9.75 0.08
N VAL A 80 -12.20 -10.11 -0.25
CA VAL A 80 -11.64 -9.90 -1.59
C VAL A 80 -11.65 -11.22 -2.35
N VAL A 81 -12.26 -11.24 -3.54
CA VAL A 81 -12.39 -12.43 -4.40
C VAL A 81 -11.84 -12.14 -5.78
N LEU A 82 -11.13 -13.11 -6.35
CA LEU A 82 -10.68 -13.07 -7.75
C LEU A 82 -11.86 -13.34 -8.68
N TRP A 83 -11.97 -12.59 -9.75
CA TRP A 83 -12.91 -12.82 -10.85
C TRP A 83 -12.16 -12.84 -12.17
N THR A 84 -12.49 -13.78 -13.04
CA THR A 84 -11.84 -13.95 -14.35
C THR A 84 -12.88 -13.93 -15.45
N ASN A 85 -12.69 -13.08 -16.44
CA ASN A 85 -13.44 -13.12 -17.69
C ASN A 85 -12.68 -14.04 -18.65
N LYS A 86 -13.26 -15.20 -18.96
CA LYS A 86 -12.61 -16.21 -19.81
C LYS A 86 -12.46 -15.75 -21.26
N GLU A 87 -13.42 -15.01 -21.78
CA GLU A 87 -13.44 -14.54 -23.17
C GLU A 87 -12.32 -13.51 -23.43
N LYS A 88 -12.13 -12.58 -22.50
CA LYS A 88 -11.14 -11.49 -22.62
C LYS A 88 -9.79 -11.83 -22.00
N GLY A 89 -9.70 -12.92 -21.23
CA GLY A 89 -8.52 -13.25 -20.43
C GLY A 89 -8.21 -12.24 -19.32
N THR A 90 -9.18 -11.40 -18.94
CA THR A 90 -8.98 -10.32 -17.96
C THR A 90 -9.36 -10.76 -16.56
N THR A 91 -8.60 -10.33 -15.56
CA THR A 91 -8.83 -10.64 -14.14
C THR A 91 -9.06 -9.39 -13.29
N LEU A 92 -9.98 -9.47 -12.33
CA LEU A 92 -10.27 -8.42 -11.35
C LEU A 92 -10.24 -8.99 -9.92
N ALA A 93 -9.86 -8.15 -8.97
CA ALA A 93 -10.09 -8.40 -7.55
C ALA A 93 -11.31 -7.58 -7.11
N LEU A 94 -12.39 -8.25 -6.69
CA LEU A 94 -13.59 -7.58 -6.15
C LEU A 94 -13.58 -7.63 -4.63
N LYS A 95 -13.59 -6.45 -3.99
CA LYS A 95 -13.76 -6.29 -2.54
C LYS A 95 -15.21 -5.98 -2.25
N HIS A 96 -15.86 -6.86 -1.49
CA HIS A 96 -17.23 -6.72 -1.04
C HIS A 96 -17.27 -6.34 0.43
N TYR A 97 -18.20 -5.46 0.81
CA TYR A 97 -18.43 -5.16 2.21
C TYR A 97 -18.87 -6.41 2.98
N LYS A 98 -18.22 -6.68 4.11
CA LYS A 98 -18.50 -7.77 5.04
C LYS A 98 -18.31 -7.26 6.47
N GLY A 99 -19.16 -6.33 6.88
CA GLY A 99 -19.19 -5.79 8.24
C GLY A 99 -20.60 -5.80 8.84
N ASN A 100 -20.68 -5.55 10.15
CA ASN A 100 -21.97 -5.30 10.81
C ASN A 100 -22.58 -4.00 10.26
N MET A 101 -23.91 -3.86 10.35
CA MET A 101 -24.63 -2.69 9.83
C MET A 101 -24.46 -1.42 10.70
N ASP A 102 -23.34 -1.24 11.39
CA ASP A 102 -23.11 0.04 12.06
C ASP A 102 -22.79 1.14 11.01
N GLN A 103 -23.40 2.31 11.21
CA GLN A 103 -23.33 3.42 10.25
C GLN A 103 -21.88 3.89 10.02
N LYS A 104 -21.03 3.80 11.03
CA LYS A 104 -19.64 4.27 10.98
C LYS A 104 -18.79 3.43 10.04
N ASN A 105 -18.93 2.11 10.06
CA ASN A 105 -18.21 1.20 9.16
C ASN A 105 -18.79 1.25 7.74
N HIS A 106 -20.09 1.50 7.60
CA HIS A 106 -20.74 1.79 6.33
C HIS A 106 -20.13 3.04 5.67
N ASP A 107 -20.06 4.16 6.39
CA ASP A 107 -19.51 5.42 5.86
C ASP A 107 -18.03 5.30 5.51
N ARG A 108 -17.25 4.59 6.35
CA ARG A 108 -15.84 4.28 6.07
C ARG A 108 -15.66 3.46 4.80
N TRP A 109 -16.51 2.45 4.58
CA TRP A 109 -16.46 1.64 3.37
C TRP A 109 -16.76 2.49 2.12
N ILE A 110 -17.80 3.31 2.16
CA ILE A 110 -18.11 4.23 1.05
C ILE A 110 -16.94 5.16 0.78
N GLN A 111 -16.36 5.75 1.82
CA GLN A 111 -15.20 6.62 1.71
C GLN A 111 -13.99 5.88 1.09
N GLU A 112 -13.71 4.64 1.50
CA GLU A 112 -12.66 3.82 0.92
C GLU A 112 -12.87 3.65 -0.59
N VAL A 113 -14.08 3.26 -1.02
CA VAL A 113 -14.40 3.09 -2.45
C VAL A 113 -14.23 4.40 -3.21
N LEU A 114 -14.70 5.52 -2.66
CA LEU A 114 -14.62 6.83 -3.30
C LEU A 114 -13.18 7.29 -3.47
N ILE A 115 -12.36 7.21 -2.42
CA ILE A 115 -10.94 7.56 -2.48
C ILE A 115 -10.22 6.66 -3.49
N MET A 116 -10.41 5.34 -3.42
CA MET A 116 -9.74 4.40 -4.31
C MET A 116 -9.99 4.69 -5.80
N LYS A 117 -11.18 5.20 -6.15
CA LYS A 117 -11.52 5.58 -7.52
C LYS A 117 -10.82 6.83 -8.04
N THR A 118 -10.33 7.71 -7.17
CA THR A 118 -9.60 8.93 -7.59
C THR A 118 -8.11 8.67 -7.83
N LEU A 119 -7.58 7.54 -7.34
CA LEU A 119 -6.15 7.25 -7.34
C LEU A 119 -5.67 6.60 -8.63
N LYS A 120 -4.57 7.11 -9.16
CA LYS A 120 -3.91 6.60 -10.37
C LYS A 120 -2.39 6.73 -10.26
N HIS A 121 -1.75 5.67 -9.79
CA HIS A 121 -0.29 5.60 -9.64
C HIS A 121 0.22 4.18 -9.90
N PRO A 122 1.41 3.99 -10.50
CA PRO A 122 1.98 2.65 -10.71
C PRO A 122 2.14 1.84 -9.42
N ASN A 123 2.45 2.48 -8.29
CA ASN A 123 2.68 1.84 -6.99
C ASN A 123 1.51 1.93 -6.00
N VAL A 124 0.32 2.27 -6.49
CA VAL A 124 -0.95 2.13 -5.76
C VAL A 124 -1.87 1.24 -6.59
N VAL A 125 -2.64 0.36 -5.95
CA VAL A 125 -3.55 -0.51 -6.69
C VAL A 125 -4.62 0.32 -7.41
N ARG A 126 -4.81 0.05 -8.70
CA ARG A 126 -5.80 0.76 -9.52
C ARG A 126 -7.20 0.22 -9.26
N ALA A 127 -8.14 1.11 -8.99
CA ALA A 127 -9.56 0.81 -9.03
C ALA A 127 -10.09 0.84 -10.47
N PHE A 128 -11.11 0.02 -10.73
CA PHE A 128 -11.84 -0.04 -11.98
C PHE A 128 -13.34 0.10 -11.74
N ASP A 129 -14.08 0.35 -12.82
CA ASP A 129 -15.52 0.19 -12.78
C ASP A 129 -15.89 -1.29 -12.62
N VAL A 130 -16.95 -1.53 -11.86
CA VAL A 130 -17.49 -2.88 -11.67
C VAL A 130 -18.25 -3.25 -12.94
N PRO A 131 -17.89 -4.37 -13.61
CA PRO A 131 -18.65 -4.88 -14.75
C PRO A 131 -20.13 -5.06 -14.39
N GLU A 132 -21.05 -4.75 -15.30
CA GLU A 132 -22.50 -4.79 -15.04
C GLU A 132 -22.94 -6.16 -14.51
N GLN A 133 -22.41 -7.23 -15.08
CA GLN A 133 -22.69 -8.62 -14.71
C GLN A 133 -22.25 -8.97 -13.27
N LEU A 134 -21.30 -8.21 -12.72
CA LEU A 134 -20.77 -8.40 -11.37
C LEU A 134 -21.33 -7.41 -10.34
N LYS A 135 -22.22 -6.50 -10.76
CA LYS A 135 -22.90 -5.60 -9.83
C LYS A 135 -23.88 -6.41 -8.98
N VAL A 136 -23.70 -6.36 -7.67
CA VAL A 136 -24.60 -7.02 -6.72
C VAL A 136 -25.73 -6.05 -6.39
N HIS A 137 -26.90 -6.23 -7.01
CA HIS A 137 -28.08 -5.38 -6.75
C HIS A 137 -28.73 -5.64 -5.38
N SER A 138 -28.31 -6.68 -4.66
CA SER A 138 -28.89 -7.09 -3.37
C SER A 138 -28.39 -6.28 -2.17
N SER A 139 -27.29 -5.53 -2.31
CA SER A 139 -26.77 -4.65 -1.26
C SER A 139 -26.70 -3.21 -1.76
N ASN A 140 -27.24 -2.25 -1.00
CA ASN A 140 -27.12 -0.82 -1.30
C ASN A 140 -25.67 -0.26 -1.17
N LEU A 141 -24.70 -1.13 -0.92
CA LEU A 141 -23.30 -0.76 -0.75
C LEU A 141 -22.51 -0.98 -2.04
N PRO A 142 -21.60 -0.04 -2.39
CA PRO A 142 -20.79 -0.19 -3.58
C PRO A 142 -19.82 -1.37 -3.44
N VAL A 143 -19.54 -2.03 -4.55
CA VAL A 143 -18.44 -3.01 -4.68
C VAL A 143 -17.22 -2.28 -5.23
N LEU A 144 -16.04 -2.61 -4.73
CA LEU A 144 -14.78 -2.06 -5.23
C LEU A 144 -14.10 -3.09 -6.14
N ALA A 145 -14.02 -2.78 -7.44
CA ALA A 145 -13.22 -3.54 -8.40
C ALA A 145 -11.81 -2.96 -8.48
N MET A 146 -10.80 -3.83 -8.43
CA MET A 146 -9.39 -3.47 -8.45
C MET A 146 -8.61 -4.35 -9.41
N GLU A 147 -7.46 -3.86 -9.86
CA GLU A 147 -6.51 -4.71 -10.58
C GLU A 147 -6.07 -5.89 -9.71
N TYR A 148 -6.03 -7.08 -10.31
CA TYR A 148 -5.50 -8.25 -9.65
C TYR A 148 -3.97 -8.29 -9.76
N CYS A 149 -3.31 -8.44 -8.62
CA CYS A 149 -1.86 -8.60 -8.50
C CYS A 149 -1.55 -10.05 -8.15
N SER A 150 -1.08 -10.84 -9.12
CA SER A 150 -0.98 -12.30 -9.02
C SER A 150 0.20 -12.81 -8.17
N GLY A 151 1.14 -11.93 -7.82
CA GLY A 151 2.34 -12.28 -7.03
C GLY A 151 2.10 -12.43 -5.53
N GLY A 152 0.85 -12.26 -5.07
CA GLY A 152 0.52 -12.27 -3.64
C GLY A 152 0.96 -10.99 -2.93
N ASP A 153 1.12 -11.07 -1.61
CA ASP A 153 1.58 -9.97 -0.76
C ASP A 153 3.05 -10.13 -0.31
N LEU A 154 3.64 -9.02 0.12
CA LEU A 154 5.03 -8.97 0.57
C LEU A 154 5.24 -9.73 1.90
N ARG A 155 4.21 -9.87 2.74
CA ARG A 155 4.28 -10.74 3.93
C ARG A 155 4.59 -12.17 3.52
N THR A 156 3.92 -12.69 2.51
CA THR A 156 4.12 -14.05 2.00
C THR A 156 5.55 -14.26 1.50
N VAL A 157 6.20 -13.22 0.96
CA VAL A 157 7.62 -13.26 0.58
C VAL A 157 8.53 -13.31 1.82
N LEU A 158 8.26 -12.48 2.83
CA LEU A 158 9.05 -12.42 4.06
C LEU A 158 8.92 -13.67 4.94
N SER A 159 7.79 -14.38 4.86
CA SER A 159 7.57 -15.63 5.61
C SER A 159 8.34 -16.84 5.05
N LYS A 160 9.00 -16.71 3.88
CA LYS A 160 9.75 -17.83 3.29
C LYS A 160 11.07 -18.05 4.03
N PRO A 161 11.56 -19.30 4.18
CA PRO A 161 12.81 -19.58 4.89
C PRO A 161 14.05 -18.83 4.37
N HIS A 162 14.12 -18.57 3.06
CA HIS A 162 15.25 -17.82 2.48
C HIS A 162 15.24 -16.32 2.84
N SER A 163 14.12 -15.81 3.37
CA SER A 163 13.96 -14.41 3.79
C SER A 163 14.21 -14.23 5.29
N SER A 164 14.51 -15.30 6.04
CA SER A 164 14.67 -15.26 7.50
C SER A 164 15.82 -14.37 8.00
N TYR A 165 16.78 -14.05 7.12
CA TYR A 165 17.91 -13.15 7.40
C TYR A 165 17.84 -11.88 6.55
N GLY A 166 16.66 -11.56 6.02
CA GLY A 166 16.45 -10.43 5.12
C GLY A 166 16.54 -10.79 3.65
N LEU A 167 16.19 -9.81 2.82
CA LEU A 167 16.27 -9.88 1.37
C LEU A 167 17.59 -9.28 0.90
N ASN A 168 18.02 -9.66 -0.31
CA ASN A 168 19.21 -9.07 -0.91
C ASN A 168 19.00 -7.56 -1.16
N GLN A 169 20.11 -6.82 -1.18
CA GLN A 169 20.09 -5.36 -1.22
C GLN A 169 19.35 -4.78 -2.44
N MET A 170 19.50 -5.40 -3.61
CA MET A 170 18.85 -4.93 -4.84
C MET A 170 17.33 -5.05 -4.72
N THR A 171 16.84 -6.18 -4.21
CA THR A 171 15.41 -6.39 -3.95
C THR A 171 14.88 -5.44 -2.88
N VAL A 172 15.62 -5.23 -1.78
CA VAL A 172 15.23 -4.25 -0.75
C VAL A 172 15.09 -2.85 -1.35
N ASN A 173 16.06 -2.41 -2.14
CA ASN A 173 16.05 -1.09 -2.78
C ASN A 173 14.87 -0.94 -3.74
N ASP A 174 14.61 -1.95 -4.56
CA ASP A 174 13.50 -1.94 -5.50
C ASP A 174 12.15 -1.81 -4.76
N ILE A 175 11.92 -2.63 -3.73
CA ILE A 175 10.70 -2.57 -2.90
C ILE A 175 10.54 -1.19 -2.25
N ILE A 176 11.55 -0.72 -1.52
CA ILE A 176 11.47 0.54 -0.78
C ILE A 176 11.24 1.71 -1.74
N SER A 177 11.94 1.74 -2.88
CA SER A 177 11.79 2.81 -3.87
C SER A 177 10.36 2.92 -4.39
N GLN A 178 9.77 1.78 -4.76
CA GLN A 178 8.43 1.68 -5.32
C GLN A 178 7.35 1.99 -4.27
N VAL A 179 7.50 1.46 -3.06
CA VAL A 179 6.56 1.73 -1.96
C VAL A 179 6.63 3.20 -1.54
N ALA A 180 7.82 3.78 -1.45
CA ALA A 180 7.98 5.18 -1.11
C ALA A 180 7.39 6.12 -2.17
N ASP A 181 7.50 5.77 -3.46
CA ASP A 181 6.88 6.53 -4.56
C ASP A 181 5.35 6.49 -4.49
N GLY A 182 4.77 5.32 -4.23
CA GLY A 182 3.33 5.17 -3.98
C GLY A 182 2.85 5.96 -2.75
N MET A 183 3.61 5.91 -1.65
CA MET A 183 3.31 6.64 -0.43
C MET A 183 3.40 8.16 -0.64
N TYR A 184 4.42 8.64 -1.35
CA TYR A 184 4.56 10.04 -1.73
C TYR A 184 3.34 10.52 -2.53
N TYR A 185 2.90 9.74 -3.52
CA TYR A 185 1.70 10.04 -4.29
C TYR A 185 0.43 10.15 -3.41
N LEU A 186 0.23 9.24 -2.45
CA LEU A 186 -0.89 9.32 -1.51
C LEU A 186 -0.82 10.61 -0.68
N HIS A 187 0.38 10.96 -0.20
CA HIS A 187 0.60 12.17 0.58
C HIS A 187 0.32 13.44 -0.21
N GLU A 188 0.70 13.51 -1.49
CA GLU A 188 0.39 14.64 -2.38
C GLU A 188 -1.12 14.80 -2.59
N ASN A 189 -1.88 13.70 -2.50
CA ASN A 189 -3.35 13.72 -2.53
C ASN A 189 -3.98 13.88 -1.13
N ASN A 190 -3.20 14.30 -0.12
CA ASN A 190 -3.62 14.48 1.28
C ASN A 190 -4.21 13.23 1.93
N ILE A 191 -3.75 12.05 1.52
CA ILE A 191 -4.17 10.77 2.08
C ILE A 191 -3.04 10.22 2.96
N ILE A 192 -3.33 9.97 4.23
CA ILE A 192 -2.45 9.20 5.14
C ILE A 192 -2.93 7.74 5.14
N HIS A 193 -2.04 6.79 4.88
CA HIS A 193 -2.38 5.36 4.79
C HIS A 193 -2.69 4.74 6.17
N ARG A 194 -1.84 5.02 7.18
CA ARG A 194 -1.93 4.58 8.59
C ARG A 194 -1.79 3.08 8.88
N ASP A 195 -1.83 2.21 7.87
CA ASP A 195 -1.62 0.76 8.04
C ASP A 195 -0.61 0.19 7.02
N LEU A 196 0.48 0.92 6.76
CA LEU A 196 1.49 0.47 5.81
C LEU A 196 2.30 -0.70 6.42
N LYS A 197 2.21 -1.87 5.80
CA LYS A 197 2.81 -3.13 6.28
C LYS A 197 2.98 -4.12 5.12
N PRO A 198 3.79 -5.18 5.26
CA PRO A 198 4.01 -6.16 4.19
C PRO A 198 2.73 -6.79 3.62
N GLU A 199 1.69 -7.00 4.44
CA GLU A 199 0.40 -7.54 4.02
C GLU A 199 -0.35 -6.60 3.07
N ASN A 200 -0.10 -5.28 3.17
CA ASN A 200 -0.75 -4.25 2.35
C ASN A 200 0.11 -3.81 1.15
N ILE A 201 1.11 -4.63 0.78
CA ILE A 201 1.95 -4.42 -0.41
C ILE A 201 1.83 -5.67 -1.28
N VAL A 202 1.11 -5.56 -2.39
CA VAL A 202 0.91 -6.66 -3.34
C VAL A 202 1.89 -6.59 -4.49
N LEU A 203 2.23 -7.75 -5.03
CA LEU A 203 3.20 -7.94 -6.09
C LEU A 203 2.48 -8.17 -7.41
N LYS A 204 2.82 -7.37 -8.43
CA LYS A 204 2.38 -7.57 -9.80
C LYS A 204 3.57 -7.99 -10.67
N PRO A 205 3.71 -9.28 -10.97
CA PRO A 205 4.70 -9.75 -11.94
C PRO A 205 4.46 -9.11 -13.30
N MET A 206 5.55 -8.69 -13.94
CA MET A 206 5.58 -8.12 -15.29
C MET A 206 6.42 -9.03 -16.21
N ALA A 207 6.52 -8.67 -17.48
CA ALA A 207 7.45 -9.30 -18.40
C ALA A 207 8.90 -9.21 -17.87
N GLU A 208 9.75 -10.11 -18.36
CA GLU A 208 11.20 -10.10 -18.06
C GLU A 208 11.55 -10.25 -16.58
N GLY A 209 10.64 -10.79 -15.77
CA GLY A 209 10.87 -11.04 -14.34
C GLY A 209 10.81 -9.79 -13.46
N LYS A 210 10.45 -8.63 -14.02
CA LYS A 210 10.23 -7.40 -13.23
C LYS A 210 8.99 -7.56 -12.34
N VAL A 211 9.03 -6.98 -11.15
CA VAL A 211 7.88 -6.93 -10.23
C VAL A 211 7.53 -5.48 -9.94
N VAL A 212 6.23 -5.16 -9.99
CA VAL A 212 5.70 -3.87 -9.52
C VAL A 212 5.06 -4.08 -8.16
N TYR A 213 5.52 -3.33 -7.16
CA TYR A 213 4.98 -3.35 -5.80
C TYR A 213 3.91 -2.27 -5.67
N LYS A 214 2.73 -2.66 -5.19
CA LYS A 214 1.55 -1.79 -5.12
C LYS A 214 0.99 -1.76 -3.71
N ILE A 215 0.78 -0.55 -3.18
CA ILE A 215 0.05 -0.33 -1.94
C ILE A 215 -1.43 -0.64 -2.16
N ILE A 216 -2.03 -1.37 -1.23
CA ILE A 216 -3.46 -1.71 -1.19
C ILE A 216 -4.08 -1.29 0.15
N ASP A 217 -5.41 -1.40 0.25
CA ASP A 217 -6.21 -1.29 1.48
C ASP A 217 -6.16 0.07 2.19
N LEU A 218 -7.00 1.00 1.69
CA LEU A 218 -7.21 2.31 2.29
C LEU A 218 -8.33 2.31 3.35
N GLY A 219 -8.70 1.15 3.90
CA GLY A 219 -9.73 1.08 4.95
C GLY A 219 -9.40 1.88 6.21
N TYR A 220 -8.11 2.09 6.47
CA TYR A 220 -7.63 2.99 7.52
C TYR A 220 -7.12 4.31 6.99
N ALA A 221 -7.35 4.68 5.73
CA ALA A 221 -6.89 5.96 5.24
C ALA A 221 -7.63 7.12 5.90
N LYS A 222 -7.02 8.31 5.93
CA LYS A 222 -7.70 9.55 6.30
C LYS A 222 -7.31 10.67 5.34
N ASP A 223 -8.34 11.35 4.83
CA ASP A 223 -8.21 12.63 4.12
C ASP A 223 -8.05 13.77 5.14
N ILE A 224 -6.99 14.56 5.00
CA ILE A 224 -6.64 15.66 5.90
C ILE A 224 -7.13 17.03 5.37
N GLY A 225 -7.81 17.08 4.21
CA GLY A 225 -8.17 18.32 3.51
C GLY A 225 -9.07 19.30 4.28
N HIS A 226 -9.70 18.87 5.38
CA HIS A 226 -10.62 19.69 6.17
C HIS A 226 -10.22 19.77 7.64
N GLY A 227 -9.16 20.53 7.95
CA GLY A 227 -8.89 21.24 9.21
C GLY A 227 -8.86 20.44 10.54
N SER A 228 -9.15 19.15 10.53
CA SER A 228 -9.27 18.32 11.73
C SER A 228 -8.03 17.48 11.91
N ILE A 229 -7.27 17.82 12.94
CA ILE A 229 -6.13 17.02 13.40
C ILE A 229 -6.65 15.62 13.77
N PRO A 230 -6.18 14.56 13.09
CA PRO A 230 -6.57 13.20 13.44
C PRO A 230 -6.07 12.77 14.83
N GLN A 231 -6.91 12.07 15.59
CA GLN A 231 -6.59 11.59 16.96
C GLN A 231 -7.01 10.14 17.22
N SER A 232 -7.55 9.42 16.22
CA SER A 232 -7.98 8.03 16.37
C SER A 232 -6.87 7.03 16.01
N PHE A 233 -6.68 6.00 16.84
CA PHE A 233 -5.87 4.84 16.49
C PHE A 233 -6.59 3.97 15.43
N ALA A 234 -5.82 3.51 14.45
CA ALA A 234 -6.22 2.61 13.37
C ALA A 234 -4.95 1.97 12.78
N GLY A 235 -4.97 0.67 12.48
CA GLY A 235 -3.85 -0.03 11.87
C GLY A 235 -3.22 -1.12 12.76
N THR A 236 -2.09 -1.64 12.31
CA THR A 236 -1.41 -2.81 12.90
C THR A 236 -0.33 -2.37 13.90
N LEU A 237 -0.47 -2.78 15.16
CA LEU A 237 0.36 -2.34 16.29
C LEU A 237 1.86 -2.40 16.00
N GLN A 238 2.34 -3.45 15.33
CA GLN A 238 3.76 -3.67 15.09
C GLN A 238 4.41 -2.69 14.09
N TYR A 239 3.60 -1.96 13.32
CA TYR A 239 4.07 -0.95 12.35
C TYR A 239 3.61 0.47 12.71
N ALA A 240 2.76 0.60 13.72
CA ALA A 240 2.15 1.88 14.09
C ALA A 240 3.16 2.81 14.77
N ALA A 241 3.10 4.10 14.40
CA ALA A 241 3.89 5.13 15.06
C ALA A 241 3.42 5.37 16.52
N PRO A 242 4.31 5.75 17.45
CA PRO A 242 3.96 6.04 18.84
C PRO A 242 2.85 7.10 18.98
N ASP A 243 2.89 8.16 18.18
CA ASP A 243 1.86 9.21 18.20
C ASP A 243 0.46 8.66 17.86
N LEU A 244 0.39 7.68 16.95
CA LEU A 244 -0.85 7.00 16.58
C LEU A 244 -1.39 6.16 17.74
N LEU A 245 -0.49 5.48 18.46
CA LEU A 245 -0.80 4.62 19.62
C LEU A 245 -1.25 5.44 20.83
N GLN A 246 -0.60 6.57 21.06
CA GLN A 246 -0.89 7.49 22.15
C GLN A 246 -2.10 8.40 21.84
N LYS A 247 -2.75 8.22 20.67
CA LYS A 247 -3.91 9.03 20.21
C LYS A 247 -3.60 10.53 20.18
N LYS A 248 -2.33 10.89 19.99
CA LYS A 248 -1.88 12.27 19.84
C LYS A 248 -2.24 12.78 18.44
N PRO A 249 -2.28 14.11 18.23
CA PRO A 249 -2.16 14.71 16.92
C PRO A 249 -1.09 14.04 16.06
N TYR A 250 -1.44 13.58 14.88
CA TYR A 250 -0.48 12.99 13.94
C TYR A 250 -0.59 13.56 12.53
N SER A 251 0.47 13.37 11.75
CA SER A 251 0.59 13.85 10.37
C SER A 251 0.94 12.70 9.43
N LYS A 252 1.30 13.04 8.19
CA LYS A 252 1.91 12.13 7.21
C LYS A 252 3.14 11.36 7.77
N SER A 253 3.77 11.88 8.83
CA SER A 253 4.91 11.27 9.56
C SER A 253 4.68 9.81 9.98
N VAL A 254 3.44 9.39 10.26
CA VAL A 254 3.13 8.02 10.71
C VAL A 254 3.37 6.96 9.63
N ASP A 255 3.22 7.33 8.35
CA ASP A 255 3.51 6.40 7.24
C ASP A 255 5.02 6.26 7.05
N TYR A 256 5.81 7.32 7.30
CA TYR A 256 7.27 7.23 7.26
C TYR A 256 7.82 6.34 8.38
N TRP A 257 7.23 6.39 9.57
CA TRP A 257 7.54 5.43 10.64
C TRP A 257 7.30 4.00 10.15
N SER A 258 6.10 3.75 9.61
CA SER A 258 5.71 2.43 9.10
C SER A 258 6.67 1.93 7.99
N LEU A 259 7.08 2.82 7.09
CA LEU A 259 8.08 2.54 6.05
C LEU A 259 9.45 2.23 6.65
N GLY A 260 9.85 2.89 7.74
CA GLY A 260 11.09 2.58 8.47
C GLY A 260 11.08 1.17 9.06
N ILE A 261 9.98 0.78 9.73
CA ILE A 261 9.80 -0.58 10.26
C ILE A 261 9.84 -1.61 9.14
N LEU A 262 9.12 -1.36 8.04
CA LEU A 262 9.12 -2.20 6.86
C LEU A 262 10.53 -2.36 6.27
N SER A 263 11.27 -1.25 6.14
CA SER A 263 12.63 -1.25 5.61
C SER A 263 13.57 -2.09 6.48
N PHE A 264 13.49 -1.94 7.81
CA PHE A 264 14.25 -2.73 8.75
C PHE A 264 13.94 -4.23 8.60
N GLU A 265 12.66 -4.60 8.52
CA GLU A 265 12.23 -5.98 8.39
C GLU A 265 12.69 -6.60 7.06
N LEU A 266 12.64 -5.84 5.96
CA LEU A 266 13.16 -6.27 4.67
C LEU A 266 14.65 -6.59 4.71
N ILE A 267 15.43 -5.83 5.47
CA ILE A 267 16.90 -6.00 5.59
C ILE A 267 17.27 -7.12 6.54
N ASN A 268 16.51 -7.31 7.62
CA ASN A 268 16.91 -8.19 8.72
C ASN A 268 16.09 -9.49 8.80
N GLY A 269 15.01 -9.62 8.02
CA GLY A 269 14.08 -10.75 8.08
C GLY A 269 13.20 -10.77 9.35
N ARG A 270 13.39 -9.79 10.24
CA ARG A 270 12.67 -9.62 11.51
C ARG A 270 12.39 -8.16 11.78
N ARG A 271 11.30 -7.89 12.49
CA ARG A 271 10.93 -6.53 12.92
C ARG A 271 11.95 -6.00 13.95
N PRO A 272 12.15 -4.68 14.03
CA PRO A 272 13.03 -4.07 15.02
C PRO A 272 12.51 -4.21 16.45
N PHE A 273 11.19 -4.34 16.61
CA PHE A 273 10.52 -4.47 17.91
C PHE A 273 9.71 -5.77 17.93
N SER A 274 9.89 -6.59 18.97
CA SER A 274 9.19 -7.86 19.18
C SER A 274 8.21 -7.73 20.35
N PRO A 275 6.97 -8.24 20.24
CA PRO A 275 6.01 -8.21 21.35
C PRO A 275 6.37 -9.16 22.51
N VAL A 276 7.47 -9.91 22.41
CA VAL A 276 7.97 -10.78 23.49
C VAL A 276 8.71 -9.97 24.57
N ASP A 277 9.18 -8.77 24.21
CA ASP A 277 9.65 -7.82 25.19
C ASP A 277 8.42 -7.15 25.79
N ASN A 278 8.16 -7.39 27.08
CA ASN A 278 7.08 -6.78 27.88
C ASN A 278 7.16 -5.25 27.98
N ASP A 279 7.88 -4.59 27.08
CA ASP A 279 7.92 -3.15 26.99
C ASP A 279 6.73 -2.70 26.15
N PRO A 280 5.70 -2.06 26.73
CA PRO A 280 4.65 -1.48 25.93
C PRO A 280 5.31 -0.54 24.93
N VAL A 281 4.89 -0.59 23.66
CA VAL A 281 5.25 0.43 22.64
C VAL A 281 4.93 1.87 23.13
N VAL A 282 4.21 1.98 24.25
CA VAL A 282 3.77 3.17 24.98
C VAL A 282 4.79 3.65 26.04
N GLY A 283 5.85 2.89 26.32
CA GLY A 283 6.95 3.25 27.24
C GLY A 283 8.14 3.97 26.59
N TRP A 284 8.02 4.32 25.30
CA TRP A 284 9.08 4.88 24.46
C TRP A 284 8.71 6.28 23.93
#